data_AF-A0A1I2P457-F1
#
_entry.id   AF-A0A1I2P457-F1
#
_cell.length_a   1.000
_cell.length_b   1.000
_cell.length_c   1.000
_cell.angle_alpha   90.00
_cell.angle_beta   90.00
_cell.angle_gamma   90.00
#
_symmetry.space_group_name_H-M   'P 1'
#
loop_
_entity.id
_entity.type
_entity.pdbx_description
1 polymer ?
#
loop_
_entity_poly.entity_id
_entity_poly.type
_entity_poly.pdbx_seq_one_letter_code
_entity_poly.pdbx_strand_id
1 'polypeptide(L)'
;MRLIAKWLRPLLHRLRYKRWLQKGYLANQKHAIVYKFKDTYQFVAEHQNENGYLYEDNKVLILPETIDGTEFIQNLKMILQNSGAVDTRSVVYDRTKFLRAHRAKSYRDFYSHSISLSVTYDVDNQTISILSWRPAPDRGLVPVEGSKQTLDANNEASWLQIKSILDEQITSL
;
A
#
# COMPACT_ATOMS: atom_id res chain seq x y z
N MET A 1 -27.10 5.47 37.59
CA MET A 1 -26.38 5.90 36.35
C MET A 1 -24.85 5.94 36.52
N ARG A 2 -24.16 4.86 36.93
CA ARG A 2 -22.67 4.85 37.06
C ARG A 2 -21.96 3.73 36.29
N LEU A 3 -22.68 2.75 35.74
CA LEU A 3 -22.11 1.60 35.03
C LEU A 3 -21.85 1.85 33.53
N ILE A 4 -22.69 2.68 32.87
CA ILE A 4 -22.60 2.97 31.43
C ILE A 4 -21.27 3.70 31.08
N ALA A 5 -20.78 4.56 31.98
CA ALA A 5 -19.56 5.34 31.76
C ALA A 5 -18.25 4.50 31.80
N LYS A 6 -18.21 3.38 32.54
CA LYS A 6 -17.00 2.54 32.63
C LYS A 6 -16.73 1.76 31.34
N TRP A 7 -17.78 1.26 30.67
CA TRP A 7 -17.66 0.54 29.39
C TRP A 7 -17.35 1.46 28.21
N LEU A 8 -17.79 2.71 28.27
CA LEU A 8 -17.48 3.71 27.24
C LEU A 8 -16.04 4.24 27.33
N ARG A 9 -15.38 4.13 28.50
CA ARG A 9 -14.04 4.70 28.73
C ARG A 9 -12.95 4.07 27.84
N PRO A 10 -12.85 2.73 27.68
CA PRO A 10 -11.95 2.10 26.72
C PRO A 10 -12.23 2.53 25.28
N LEU A 11 -13.51 2.63 24.90
CA LEU A 11 -13.93 3.01 23.55
C LEU A 11 -13.55 4.47 23.25
N LEU A 12 -13.78 5.39 24.18
CA LEU A 12 -13.35 6.79 24.09
C LEU A 12 -11.83 6.93 24.09
N HIS A 13 -11.10 6.14 24.88
CA HIS A 13 -9.64 6.10 24.83
C HIS A 13 -9.15 5.63 23.47
N ARG A 14 -9.74 4.56 22.91
CA ARG A 14 -9.39 4.05 21.58
C ARG A 14 -9.69 5.09 20.49
N LEU A 15 -10.81 5.79 20.57
CA LEU A 15 -11.14 6.87 19.63
C LEU A 15 -10.20 8.08 19.76
N ARG A 16 -9.84 8.47 20.99
CA ARG A 16 -8.86 9.54 21.23
C ARG A 16 -7.47 9.15 20.74
N TYR A 17 -7.05 7.91 20.99
CA TYR A 17 -5.79 7.37 20.52
C TYR A 17 -5.76 7.30 18.99
N LYS A 18 -6.82 6.79 18.35
CA LYS A 18 -6.96 6.81 16.89
C LYS A 18 -6.89 8.23 16.32
N ARG A 19 -7.57 9.20 16.93
CA ARG A 19 -7.49 10.62 16.54
C ARG A 19 -6.10 11.21 16.77
N TRP A 20 -5.40 10.79 17.82
CA TRP A 20 -4.02 11.20 18.08
C TRP A 20 -3.06 10.64 17.06
N LEU A 21 -3.19 9.35 16.69
CA LEU A 21 -2.43 8.75 15.60
C LEU A 21 -2.67 9.48 14.27
N GLN A 22 -3.93 9.77 13.96
CA GLN A 22 -4.31 10.56 12.79
C GLN A 22 -3.75 11.99 12.79
N LYS A 23 -3.40 12.57 13.96
CA LYS A 23 -2.84 13.92 14.06
C LYS A 23 -1.31 13.94 14.14
N GLY A 24 -0.71 12.89 14.68
CA GLY A 24 0.73 12.83 14.98
C GLY A 24 1.58 12.17 13.90
N TYR A 25 1.00 11.31 13.06
CA TYR A 25 1.75 10.50 12.10
C TYR A 25 1.19 10.65 10.70
N LEU A 26 1.98 11.34 9.85
CA LEU A 26 1.87 11.52 8.41
C LEU A 26 0.43 11.47 7.86
N ALA A 27 -0.48 12.24 8.46
CA ALA A 27 -1.88 12.35 8.00
C ALA A 27 -1.97 12.72 6.52
N ASN A 28 -0.95 13.42 6.05
CA ASN A 28 -0.81 13.99 4.72
C ASN A 28 -0.06 13.06 3.76
N GLN A 29 0.46 11.92 4.22
CA GLN A 29 0.99 10.89 3.35
C GLN A 29 0.02 9.72 3.21
N LYS A 30 -0.12 9.26 1.96
CA LYS A 30 -0.95 8.14 1.57
C LYS A 30 -0.06 7.09 0.95
N HIS A 31 -0.19 5.85 1.39
CA HIS A 31 0.67 4.76 0.97
C HIS A 31 -0.15 3.68 0.28
N ALA A 32 0.41 3.14 -0.79
CA ALA A 32 -0.12 2.00 -1.50
C ALA A 32 1.03 1.18 -2.06
N ILE A 33 0.80 -0.10 -2.25
CA ILE A 33 1.69 -0.98 -2.99
C ILE A 33 0.92 -1.55 -4.17
N VAL A 34 1.54 -1.51 -5.35
CA VAL A 34 1.01 -2.14 -6.54
C VAL A 34 1.90 -3.31 -6.90
N TYR A 35 1.34 -4.51 -6.85
CA TYR A 35 2.00 -5.70 -7.33
C TYR A 35 1.66 -5.93 -8.80
N LYS A 36 2.65 -6.38 -9.57
CA LYS A 36 2.41 -7.07 -10.82
C LYS A 36 2.67 -8.56 -10.57
N PHE A 37 1.60 -9.34 -10.53
CA PHE A 37 1.64 -10.77 -10.23
C PHE A 37 1.01 -11.53 -11.39
N LYS A 38 1.85 -12.25 -12.14
CA LYS A 38 1.44 -12.89 -13.41
C LYS A 38 0.77 -11.84 -14.30
N ASP A 39 -0.34 -12.15 -14.95
CA ASP A 39 -1.03 -11.26 -15.89
C ASP A 39 -1.97 -10.25 -15.19
N THR A 40 -1.68 -9.87 -13.94
CA THR A 40 -2.55 -8.99 -13.13
C THR A 40 -1.79 -7.90 -12.39
N TYR A 41 -2.43 -6.74 -12.28
CA TYR A 41 -2.09 -5.73 -11.28
C TYR A 41 -2.92 -5.94 -10.03
N GLN A 42 -2.26 -5.85 -8.88
CA GLN A 42 -2.92 -5.97 -7.58
C GLN A 42 -2.59 -4.73 -6.74
N PHE A 43 -3.61 -3.89 -6.54
CA PHE A 43 -3.48 -2.64 -5.80
C PHE A 43 -3.91 -2.86 -4.36
N VAL A 44 -3.07 -2.42 -3.43
CA VAL A 44 -3.28 -2.58 -2.00
C VAL A 44 -2.95 -1.27 -1.30
N ALA A 45 -3.85 -0.81 -0.42
CA ALA A 45 -3.55 0.34 0.42
C ALA A 45 -2.59 -0.09 1.54
N GLU A 46 -1.68 0.78 1.93
CA GLU A 46 -0.82 0.55 3.09
C GLU A 46 -1.22 1.51 4.22
N HIS A 47 -1.29 0.98 5.43
CA HIS A 47 -1.63 1.73 6.63
C HIS A 47 -0.39 1.88 7.50
N GLN A 48 -0.15 3.09 7.99
CA GLN A 48 0.97 3.35 8.88
C GLN A 48 0.54 3.19 10.34
N ASN A 49 1.38 2.53 11.14
CA ASN A 49 1.19 2.46 12.59
C ASN A 49 1.92 3.56 13.35
N GLU A 50 1.77 3.56 14.67
CA GLU A 50 2.43 4.51 15.59
C GLU A 50 3.96 4.45 15.60
N ASN A 51 4.55 3.39 15.05
CA ASN A 51 6.01 3.20 14.95
C ASN A 51 6.54 3.52 13.55
N GLY A 52 5.69 3.98 12.63
CA GLY A 52 6.05 4.28 11.25
C GLY A 52 6.10 3.07 10.31
N TYR A 53 5.79 1.86 10.79
CA TYR A 53 5.70 0.66 9.96
C TYR A 53 4.43 0.70 9.10
N LEU A 54 4.57 0.24 7.86
CA LEU A 54 3.48 0.09 6.90
C LEU A 54 2.91 -1.33 6.95
N TYR A 55 1.59 -1.44 6.86
CA TYR A 55 0.86 -2.70 6.80
C TYR A 55 -0.14 -2.67 5.67
N GLU A 56 -0.15 -3.71 4.85
CA GLU A 56 -1.11 -3.88 3.78
C GLU A 56 -2.54 -4.04 4.30
N ASP A 57 -3.49 -3.38 3.63
CA ASP A 57 -4.90 -3.65 3.79
C ASP A 57 -5.21 -5.08 3.31
N ASN A 58 -6.23 -5.68 3.90
CA ASN A 58 -6.69 -7.01 3.50
C ASN A 58 -7.52 -6.98 2.22
N LYS A 59 -7.86 -5.79 1.72
CA LYS A 59 -8.60 -5.59 0.48
C LYS A 59 -7.60 -5.37 -0.65
N VAL A 60 -7.61 -6.30 -1.59
CA VAL A 60 -6.78 -6.26 -2.79
C VAL A 60 -7.70 -6.03 -3.99
N LEU A 61 -7.46 -4.96 -4.73
CA LEU A 61 -8.10 -4.74 -6.03
C LEU A 61 -7.26 -5.42 -7.11
N ILE A 62 -7.83 -6.38 -7.82
CA ILE A 62 -7.12 -7.14 -8.87
C ILE A 62 -7.70 -6.74 -10.23
N LEU A 63 -6.84 -6.25 -11.11
CA LEU A 63 -7.17 -5.87 -12.48
C LEU A 63 -6.25 -6.59 -13.47
N PRO A 64 -6.69 -6.85 -14.71
CA PRO A 64 -5.83 -7.47 -15.72
C PRO A 64 -4.67 -6.55 -16.09
N GLU A 65 -3.55 -7.11 -16.55
CA GLU A 65 -2.40 -6.33 -17.02
C GLU A 65 -2.72 -5.42 -18.22
N THR A 66 -3.76 -5.77 -18.97
CA THR A 66 -4.21 -5.05 -20.17
C THR A 66 -4.95 -3.74 -19.89
N ILE A 67 -5.16 -3.37 -18.62
CA ILE A 67 -5.81 -2.08 -18.30
C ILE A 67 -5.01 -0.91 -18.87
N ASP A 68 -5.71 0.14 -19.28
CA ASP A 68 -5.05 1.34 -19.78
C ASP A 68 -4.41 2.15 -18.64
N GLY A 69 -3.55 3.10 -19.01
CA GLY A 69 -2.84 3.94 -18.04
C GLY A 69 -3.76 4.83 -17.21
N THR A 70 -4.85 5.32 -17.79
CA THR A 70 -5.79 6.22 -17.10
C THR A 70 -6.58 5.46 -16.04
N GLU A 71 -7.12 4.29 -16.39
CA GLU A 71 -7.81 3.39 -15.48
C GLU A 71 -6.88 2.92 -14.35
N PHE A 72 -5.63 2.56 -14.67
CA PHE A 72 -4.62 2.22 -13.67
C PHE A 72 -4.47 3.33 -12.62
N ILE A 73 -4.32 4.58 -13.06
CA ILE A 73 -4.10 5.73 -12.17
C ILE A 73 -5.33 6.10 -11.36
N GLN A 74 -6.53 6.03 -11.96
CA GLN A 74 -7.77 6.26 -11.21
C GLN A 74 -7.91 5.26 -10.06
N ASN A 75 -7.64 3.98 -10.32
CA ASN A 75 -7.67 2.95 -9.30
C ASN A 75 -6.57 3.12 -8.25
N LEU A 76 -5.35 3.48 -8.64
CA LEU A 76 -4.27 3.80 -7.70
C LEU A 76 -4.64 4.96 -6.77
N LYS A 77 -5.18 6.06 -7.31
CA LYS A 77 -5.63 7.21 -6.51
C LYS A 77 -6.74 6.82 -5.53
N MET A 78 -7.70 6.01 -5.97
CA MET A 78 -8.76 5.49 -5.11
C MET A 78 -8.19 4.61 -3.97
N ILE A 79 -7.20 3.78 -4.27
CA ILE A 79 -6.56 2.92 -3.27
C ILE A 79 -5.75 3.74 -2.26
N LEU A 80 -5.02 4.75 -2.71
CA LEU A 80 -4.32 5.70 -1.84
C LEU A 80 -5.27 6.41 -0.87
N GLN A 81 -6.51 6.69 -1.25
CA GLN A 81 -7.50 7.29 -0.34
C GLN A 81 -7.87 6.37 0.83
N ASN A 82 -7.72 5.06 0.69
CA ASN A 82 -7.95 4.11 1.77
C ASN A 82 -6.79 4.06 2.78
N SER A 83 -5.61 4.59 2.43
CA SER A 83 -4.46 4.71 3.33
C SER A 83 -4.79 5.55 4.55
N GLY A 84 -4.33 5.09 5.71
CA GLY A 84 -4.59 5.76 6.98
C GLY A 84 -3.80 5.17 8.14
N ALA A 85 -4.10 5.65 9.34
CA ALA A 85 -3.44 5.20 10.56
C ALA A 85 -4.10 3.94 11.15
N VAL A 86 -3.28 2.99 11.57
CA VAL A 86 -3.69 1.76 12.26
C VAL A 86 -2.95 1.61 13.59
N ASP A 87 -3.54 0.90 14.55
CA ASP A 87 -2.88 0.55 15.82
C ASP A 87 -2.09 -0.75 15.61
N THR A 88 -0.80 -0.80 15.96
CA THR A 88 0.03 -2.00 15.84
C THR A 88 -0.64 -3.24 16.45
N ARG A 89 -1.33 -3.09 17.59
CA ARG A 89 -2.00 -4.21 18.27
C ARG A 89 -3.23 -4.72 17.55
N SER A 90 -3.77 -3.92 16.63
CA SER A 90 -4.92 -4.31 15.82
C SER A 90 -4.54 -5.01 14.51
N VAL A 91 -3.26 -5.03 14.16
CA VAL A 91 -2.76 -5.72 12.98
C VAL A 91 -2.38 -7.15 13.36
N VAL A 92 -3.15 -8.10 12.85
CA VAL A 92 -2.82 -9.53 12.93
C VAL A 92 -2.57 -10.01 11.52
N TYR A 93 -1.34 -10.41 11.25
CA TYR A 93 -0.99 -10.96 9.94
C TYR A 93 -1.56 -12.36 9.80
N ASP A 94 -2.56 -12.50 8.93
CA ASP A 94 -3.17 -13.79 8.61
C ASP A 94 -2.71 -14.25 7.22
N ARG A 95 -1.89 -15.31 7.26
CA ARG A 95 -1.29 -15.92 6.08
C ARG A 95 -2.32 -16.41 5.06
N THR A 96 -3.41 -17.01 5.55
CA THR A 96 -4.47 -17.58 4.72
C THR A 96 -5.28 -16.46 4.08
N LYS A 97 -5.55 -15.41 4.84
CA LYS A 97 -6.27 -14.23 4.36
C LYS A 97 -5.49 -13.50 3.26
N PHE A 98 -4.18 -13.32 3.45
CA PHE A 98 -3.29 -12.75 2.43
C PHE A 98 -3.35 -13.55 1.12
N LEU A 99 -3.09 -14.85 1.17
CA LEU A 99 -3.09 -15.69 -0.03
C LEU A 99 -4.44 -15.69 -0.75
N ARG A 100 -5.54 -15.70 0.02
CA ARG A 100 -6.89 -15.61 -0.54
C ARG A 100 -7.13 -14.26 -1.23
N ALA A 101 -6.69 -13.16 -0.62
CA ALA A 101 -6.89 -11.82 -1.17
C ALA A 101 -6.11 -11.64 -2.49
N HIS A 102 -4.85 -12.12 -2.54
CA HIS A 102 -3.98 -12.06 -3.71
C HIS A 102 -4.20 -13.17 -4.75
N ARG A 103 -5.13 -14.10 -4.48
CA ARG A 103 -5.40 -15.31 -5.29
C ARG A 103 -4.13 -16.15 -5.55
N ALA A 104 -3.23 -16.20 -4.58
CA ALA A 104 -1.97 -16.92 -4.68
C ALA A 104 -2.04 -18.30 -4.01
N LYS A 105 -1.32 -19.28 -4.56
CA LYS A 105 -1.29 -20.64 -4.00
C LYS A 105 -0.42 -20.74 -2.75
N SER A 106 0.67 -19.97 -2.72
CA SER A 106 1.60 -19.92 -1.60
C SER A 106 2.39 -18.61 -1.62
N TYR A 107 3.09 -18.33 -0.54
CA TYR A 107 3.97 -17.15 -0.43
C TYR A 107 5.10 -17.19 -1.42
N ARG A 108 5.65 -18.39 -1.62
CA ARG A 108 6.72 -18.61 -2.58
C ARG A 108 6.21 -18.33 -4.00
N ASP A 109 5.06 -18.91 -4.37
CA ASP A 109 4.41 -18.66 -5.66
C ASP A 109 4.11 -17.16 -5.86
N PHE A 110 3.59 -16.47 -4.84
CA PHE A 110 3.34 -15.04 -4.91
C PHE A 110 4.64 -14.26 -5.15
N TYR A 111 5.56 -14.28 -4.20
CA TYR A 111 6.73 -13.41 -4.25
C TYR A 111 7.73 -13.77 -5.35
N SER A 112 7.81 -15.02 -5.80
CA SER A 112 8.70 -15.39 -6.91
C SER A 112 8.21 -14.92 -8.28
N HIS A 113 6.94 -14.54 -8.41
CA HIS A 113 6.34 -14.04 -9.65
C HIS A 113 5.78 -12.63 -9.51
N SER A 114 6.15 -11.94 -8.43
CA SER A 114 5.72 -10.57 -8.16
C SER A 114 6.89 -9.62 -8.26
N ILE A 115 6.71 -8.56 -9.03
CA ILE A 115 7.41 -7.28 -8.79
C ILE A 115 6.41 -6.32 -8.14
N SER A 116 6.90 -5.31 -7.45
CA SER A 116 5.99 -4.30 -6.91
C SER A 116 6.57 -2.91 -6.92
N LEU A 117 5.67 -1.95 -6.78
CA LEU A 117 5.99 -0.55 -6.62
C LEU A 117 5.29 -0.03 -5.36
N SER A 118 6.05 0.38 -4.36
CA SER A 118 5.52 1.18 -3.27
C SER A 118 5.33 2.61 -3.76
N VAL A 119 4.14 3.15 -3.58
CA VAL A 119 3.75 4.50 -3.98
C VAL A 119 3.32 5.25 -2.72
N THR A 120 4.00 6.35 -2.44
CA THR A 120 3.65 7.28 -1.37
C THR A 120 3.27 8.62 -1.98
N TYR A 121 2.04 9.06 -1.77
CA TYR A 121 1.57 10.38 -2.16
C TYR A 121 1.57 11.32 -0.95
N ASP A 122 2.37 12.39 -1.03
CA ASP A 122 2.41 13.46 -0.04
C ASP A 122 1.51 14.61 -0.50
N VAL A 123 0.40 14.80 0.21
CA VAL A 123 -0.64 15.79 -0.09
C VAL A 123 -0.16 17.22 0.18
N ASP A 124 0.72 17.44 1.16
CA ASP A 124 1.17 18.80 1.49
C ASP A 124 2.19 19.27 0.46
N ASN A 125 3.13 18.40 0.13
CA ASN A 125 4.20 18.71 -0.81
C ASN A 125 3.79 18.50 -2.27
N GLN A 126 2.61 17.90 -2.52
CA GLN A 126 2.15 17.50 -3.85
C GLN A 126 3.21 16.66 -4.58
N THR A 127 3.77 15.66 -3.91
CA THR A 127 4.80 14.78 -4.49
C THR A 127 4.40 13.32 -4.42
N ILE A 128 4.89 12.53 -5.39
CA ILE A 128 4.72 11.09 -5.45
C ILE A 128 6.10 10.46 -5.29
N SER A 129 6.34 9.77 -4.18
CA SER A 129 7.53 8.95 -4.02
C SER A 129 7.23 7.53 -4.44
N ILE A 130 8.09 6.96 -5.29
CA ILE A 130 7.99 5.58 -5.75
C ILE A 130 9.25 4.80 -5.41
N LEU A 131 9.09 3.51 -5.09
CA LEU A 131 10.18 2.58 -4.81
C LEU A 131 9.83 1.21 -5.40
N SER A 132 10.70 0.69 -6.26
CA SER A 132 10.56 -0.61 -6.89
C SER A 132 11.05 -1.72 -5.99
N TRP A 133 10.40 -2.88 -6.10
CA TRP A 133 10.76 -4.10 -5.40
C TRP A 133 10.77 -5.28 -6.37
N ARG A 134 11.73 -6.17 -6.16
CA ARG A 134 11.92 -7.37 -6.98
C ARG A 134 11.93 -8.63 -6.12
N PRO A 135 11.66 -9.82 -6.71
CA PRO A 135 11.81 -11.08 -6.01
C PRO A 135 13.18 -11.23 -5.35
N ALA A 136 13.18 -11.61 -4.08
CA ALA A 136 14.40 -12.00 -3.39
C ALA A 136 14.79 -13.45 -3.75
N PRO A 137 16.09 -13.80 -3.75
CA PRO A 137 16.53 -15.18 -4.02
C PRO A 137 16.02 -16.21 -3.01
N ASP A 138 15.79 -15.79 -1.76
CA ASP A 138 15.31 -16.63 -0.68
C ASP A 138 13.78 -16.56 -0.55
N ARG A 139 13.22 -15.42 -0.12
CA ARG A 139 11.77 -15.20 0.10
C ARG A 139 11.43 -13.71 0.14
N GLY A 140 10.23 -13.38 -0.33
CA GLY A 140 9.70 -12.02 -0.26
C GLY A 140 10.21 -11.15 -1.41
N LEU A 141 10.11 -9.84 -1.22
CA LEU A 141 10.64 -8.85 -2.14
C LEU A 141 11.73 -8.03 -1.45
N VAL A 142 12.72 -7.62 -2.22
CA VAL A 142 13.77 -6.70 -1.81
C VAL A 142 13.68 -5.41 -2.62
N PRO A 143 13.96 -4.25 -2.02
CA PRO A 143 13.95 -2.99 -2.74
C PRO A 143 15.05 -3.01 -3.80
N VAL A 144 14.75 -2.43 -4.96
CA VAL A 144 15.75 -2.24 -6.02
C VAL A 144 16.61 -1.04 -5.64
N GLU A 145 17.91 -1.26 -5.51
CA GLU A 145 18.84 -0.19 -5.13
C GLU A 145 18.82 0.94 -6.18
N GLY A 146 18.79 2.19 -5.71
CA GLY A 146 18.74 3.37 -6.57
C GLY A 146 17.39 3.60 -7.30
N SER A 147 16.39 2.73 -7.14
CA SER A 147 15.11 2.88 -7.85
C SER A 147 14.17 3.92 -7.24
N LYS A 148 14.54 4.53 -6.11
CA LYS A 148 13.68 5.50 -5.44
C LYS A 148 13.61 6.77 -6.28
N GLN A 149 12.40 7.17 -6.64
CA GLN A 149 12.17 8.39 -7.41
C GLN A 149 11.08 9.23 -6.73
N THR A 150 11.14 10.54 -6.96
CA THR A 150 10.12 11.49 -6.52
C THR A 150 9.63 12.27 -7.72
N LEU A 151 8.31 12.25 -7.93
CA LEU A 151 7.63 12.87 -9.06
C LEU A 151 6.70 13.99 -8.56
N ASP A 152 6.34 14.93 -9.42
CA ASP A 152 5.38 15.99 -9.13
C ASP A 152 3.94 15.46 -9.28
N ALA A 153 3.15 15.56 -8.22
CA ALA A 153 1.77 15.08 -8.23
C ALA A 153 0.81 16.01 -8.99
N ASN A 154 1.19 17.26 -9.25
CA ASN A 154 0.39 18.18 -10.06
C ASN A 154 0.49 17.87 -11.56
N ASN A 155 1.53 17.13 -11.96
CA ASN A 155 1.73 16.74 -13.34
C ASN A 155 1.04 15.40 -13.63
N GLU A 156 0.03 15.41 -14.51
CA GLU A 156 -0.69 14.19 -14.91
C GLU A 156 0.24 13.16 -15.59
N ALA A 157 1.23 13.62 -16.35
CA ALA A 157 2.22 12.73 -16.97
C ALA A 157 3.05 11.97 -15.93
N SER A 158 3.36 12.60 -14.79
CA SER A 158 4.06 11.94 -13.69
C SER A 158 3.24 10.82 -13.05
N TRP A 159 1.91 10.94 -13.00
CA TRP A 159 1.06 9.82 -12.60
C TRP A 159 1.14 8.69 -13.62
N LEU A 160 0.95 8.99 -14.91
CA LEU A 160 0.97 7.96 -15.96
C LEU A 160 2.31 7.19 -16.03
N GLN A 161 3.43 7.83 -15.69
CA GLN A 161 4.75 7.19 -15.61
C GLN A 161 4.81 6.02 -14.60
N ILE A 162 3.98 6.02 -13.56
CA ILE A 162 3.98 4.97 -12.53
C ILE A 162 3.71 3.58 -13.14
N LYS A 163 2.76 3.50 -14.08
CA LYS A 163 2.47 2.24 -14.78
C LYS A 163 3.64 1.81 -15.66
N SER A 164 4.21 2.73 -16.43
CA SER A 164 5.37 2.45 -17.30
C SER A 164 6.56 1.91 -16.50
N ILE A 165 6.86 2.50 -15.33
CA ILE A 165 7.96 2.06 -14.46
C ILE A 165 7.73 0.63 -13.93
N LEU A 166 6.48 0.25 -13.66
CA LEU A 166 6.14 -1.11 -13.25
C LEU A 166 6.21 -2.08 -14.44
N ASP A 167 5.84 -1.65 -15.64
CA ASP A 167 5.91 -2.46 -16.86
C ASP A 167 7.35 -2.74 -17.32
N GLU A 168 8.21 -1.72 -17.33
CA GLU A 168 9.61 -1.81 -17.77
C GLU A 168 10.48 -2.70 -16.87
N GLN A 169 10.10 -2.87 -15.60
CA GLN A 169 10.77 -3.78 -14.68
C GLN A 169 10.69 -5.25 -15.13
N ILE A 170 9.71 -5.64 -15.95
CA ILE A 170 9.68 -6.99 -16.54
C ILE A 170 10.70 -7.14 -17.65
N THR A 171 10.92 -6.10 -18.44
CA THR A 171 11.81 -6.18 -19.60
C THR A 171 13.29 -6.26 -19.17
N SER A 172 13.58 -5.93 -17.91
CA SER A 172 14.92 -5.94 -17.31
C SER A 172 15.21 -7.13 -16.39
N LEU A 173 14.23 -8.02 -16.18
CA LEU A 173 14.38 -9.32 -15.48
C LEU A 173 14.64 -10.46 -16.47
#